data_AF-A0A8X8KB25-F1
#
_entry.id   AF-A0A8X8KB25-F1
#
_cell.length_a   1.000
_cell.length_b   1.000
_cell.length_c   1.000
_cell.angle_alpha   90.00
_cell.angle_beta   90.00
_cell.angle_gamma   90.00
#
_symmetry.space_group_name_H-M   'P 1'
#
loop_
_entity.id
_entity.type
_entity.pdbx_description
1 polymer ?
#
loop_
_entity_poly.entity_id
_entity_poly.type
_entity_poly.pdbx_seq_one_letter_code
_entity_poly.pdbx_strand_id
1 'polypeptide(L)'
;RIRDLDDLNARLWAWLEQVYHQRPHGGLEGLTPLFRYQQDLPRIRSLGTQAAHLDALFYHREARRVRKDGTVSYLGQFFEVPYALVGK
;
A
#
# COMPACT_ATOMS: atom_id res chain seq x y z
N ARG A 1 8.61 -21.94 -14.53
CA ARG A 1 9.33 -21.58 -13.29
C ARG A 1 9.28 -20.07 -13.16
N ILE A 2 9.02 -19.54 -11.97
CA ILE A 2 9.04 -18.09 -11.69
C ILE A 2 10.49 -17.66 -11.54
N ARG A 3 10.87 -16.54 -12.15
CA ARG A 3 12.27 -16.06 -12.23
C ARG A 3 12.64 -15.11 -11.09
N ASP A 4 11.75 -14.18 -10.78
CA ASP A 4 11.90 -13.14 -9.76
C ASP A 4 10.51 -12.64 -9.34
N LEU A 5 10.48 -11.61 -8.49
CA LEU A 5 9.24 -11.02 -8.00
C LEU A 5 8.45 -10.31 -9.12
N ASP A 6 9.15 -9.69 -10.07
CA ASP A 6 8.51 -8.98 -11.18
C ASP A 6 7.81 -9.95 -12.14
N ASP A 7 8.44 -11.10 -12.44
CA ASP A 7 7.85 -12.19 -13.21
C ASP A 7 6.64 -12.81 -12.49
N LEU A 8 6.69 -12.93 -11.17
CA LEU A 8 5.52 -13.36 -10.37
C LEU A 8 4.37 -12.36 -10.48
N ASN A 9 4.65 -11.07 -10.25
CA ASN A 9 3.65 -10.02 -10.28
C ASN A 9 3.02 -9.90 -11.67
N ALA A 10 3.81 -9.95 -12.74
CA ALA A 10 3.29 -9.90 -14.11
C ALA A 10 2.33 -11.07 -14.41
N ARG A 11 2.65 -12.28 -13.96
CA ARG A 11 1.78 -13.45 -14.11
C ARG A 11 0.50 -13.33 -13.29
N LEU A 12 0.61 -12.80 -12.06
CA LEU A 12 -0.54 -12.55 -11.21
C LEU A 12 -1.49 -11.55 -11.87
N TRP A 13 -0.98 -10.43 -12.40
CA TRP A 13 -1.78 -9.43 -13.10
C TRP A 13 -2.49 -10.02 -14.32
N ALA A 14 -1.78 -10.76 -15.16
CA ALA A 14 -2.38 -11.43 -16.31
C ALA A 14 -3.48 -12.40 -15.90
N TRP A 15 -3.29 -13.17 -14.83
CA TRP A 15 -4.30 -14.08 -14.31
C TRP A 15 -5.51 -13.34 -13.72
N LEU A 16 -5.30 -12.26 -12.97
CA LEU A 16 -6.39 -11.45 -12.41
C LEU A 16 -7.30 -10.91 -13.51
N GLU A 17 -6.70 -10.31 -14.53
CA GLU A 17 -7.41 -9.67 -15.63
C GLU A 17 -8.12 -10.67 -16.54
N GLN A 18 -7.44 -11.74 -16.95
CA GLN A 18 -7.95 -12.67 -17.97
C GLN A 18 -8.79 -13.80 -17.38
N VAL A 19 -8.64 -14.09 -16.09
CA VAL A 19 -9.23 -15.27 -15.47
C VAL A 19 -10.08 -14.91 -14.26
N TYR A 20 -9.48 -14.37 -13.20
CA TYR A 20 -10.17 -14.25 -11.92
C TYR A 20 -11.38 -13.33 -11.99
N HIS A 21 -11.19 -12.10 -12.49
CA HIS A 21 -12.28 -11.11 -12.54
C HIS A 21 -13.44 -11.51 -13.45
N GLN A 22 -13.19 -12.37 -14.45
CA GLN A 22 -14.16 -12.75 -15.47
C GLN A 22 -14.86 -14.09 -15.21
N ARG A 23 -14.34 -14.92 -14.29
CA ARG A 23 -14.93 -16.25 -14.04
C ARG A 23 -16.00 -16.20 -12.94
N PRO A 24 -17.11 -16.95 -13.10
CA PRO A 24 -18.08 -17.20 -12.03
C PRO A 24 -17.39 -17.70 -10.77
N HIS A 25 -17.74 -17.12 -9.62
CA HIS A 25 -17.15 -17.47 -8.34
C HIS A 25 -18.20 -18.06 -7.41
N GLY A 26 -17.93 -19.26 -6.84
CA GLY A 26 -18.89 -19.95 -5.97
C GLY A 26 -19.28 -19.14 -4.72
N GLY A 27 -18.31 -18.42 -4.14
CA GLY A 27 -18.57 -17.50 -3.02
C GLY A 27 -19.33 -16.21 -3.39
N LEU A 28 -19.64 -16.00 -4.67
CA LEU A 28 -20.47 -14.89 -5.17
C LEU A 28 -21.76 -15.41 -5.82
N GLU A 29 -22.21 -16.60 -5.44
CA GLU A 29 -23.43 -17.24 -5.97
C GLU A 29 -23.41 -17.36 -7.50
N GLY A 30 -22.21 -17.58 -8.08
CA GLY A 30 -22.03 -17.72 -9.53
C GLY A 30 -21.82 -16.40 -10.26
N LEU A 31 -21.86 -15.24 -9.60
CA LEU A 31 -21.44 -13.98 -10.19
C LEU A 31 -19.92 -13.93 -10.40
N THR A 32 -19.49 -13.14 -11.37
CA THR A 32 -18.07 -12.82 -11.54
C THR A 32 -17.67 -11.71 -10.56
N PRO A 33 -16.42 -11.69 -10.06
CA PRO A 33 -15.95 -10.59 -9.21
C PRO A 33 -16.12 -9.22 -9.86
N LEU A 34 -15.89 -9.11 -11.19
CA LEU A 34 -16.08 -7.86 -11.92
C LEU A 34 -17.54 -7.40 -11.89
N PHE A 35 -18.49 -8.30 -12.13
CA PHE A 35 -19.91 -7.96 -12.13
C PHE A 35 -20.38 -7.53 -10.74
N ARG A 36 -19.96 -8.26 -9.70
CA ARG A 36 -20.28 -7.89 -8.31
C ARG A 36 -19.70 -6.52 -7.95
N TYR A 37 -18.46 -6.22 -8.35
CA TYR A 37 -17.83 -4.92 -8.13
C TYR A 37 -18.58 -3.78 -8.83
N GLN A 38 -19.02 -3.99 -10.08
CA GLN A 38 -19.78 -3.00 -10.84
C GLN A 38 -21.09 -2.59 -10.16
N GLN A 39 -21.75 -3.51 -9.46
CA GLN A 39 -22.96 -3.21 -8.69
C GLN A 39 -22.71 -2.25 -7.52
N ASP A 40 -21.49 -2.23 -6.98
CA ASP A 40 -21.10 -1.35 -5.87
C ASP A 40 -20.50 -0.01 -6.34
N LEU A 41 -20.21 0.17 -7.64
CA LEU A 41 -19.65 1.42 -8.17
C LEU A 41 -20.41 2.69 -7.73
N PRO A 42 -21.76 2.72 -7.68
CA PRO A 42 -22.48 3.90 -7.20
C PRO A 42 -22.21 4.26 -5.73
N ARG A 43 -21.69 3.32 -4.94
CA ARG A 43 -21.34 3.50 -3.52
C ARG A 43 -19.89 3.96 -3.34
N ILE A 44 -19.06 3.84 -4.38
CA ILE A 44 -17.64 4.22 -4.35
C ILE A 44 -17.52 5.72 -4.56
N ARG A 45 -16.77 6.38 -3.69
CA ARG A 45 -16.52 7.82 -3.73
C ARG A 45 -15.05 8.08 -4.02
N SER A 46 -14.79 9.13 -4.81
CA SER A 46 -13.42 9.63 -4.98
C SER A 46 -12.91 10.22 -3.68
N LEU A 47 -11.64 9.99 -3.39
CA LEU A 47 -10.96 10.55 -2.23
C LEU A 47 -10.65 12.04 -2.39
N GLY A 48 -10.71 12.59 -3.61
CA GLY A 48 -10.44 13.99 -3.87
C GLY A 48 -9.09 14.44 -3.30
N THR A 49 -9.08 15.52 -2.51
CA THR A 49 -7.87 16.05 -1.85
C THR A 49 -7.27 15.08 -0.83
N GLN A 50 -8.04 14.14 -0.29
CA GLN A 50 -7.54 13.15 0.68
C GLN A 50 -6.61 12.11 0.03
N ALA A 51 -6.67 11.94 -1.30
CA ALA A 51 -5.80 11.01 -2.02
C ALA A 51 -4.31 11.31 -1.78
N ALA A 52 -3.95 12.59 -1.66
CA ALA A 52 -2.57 13.03 -1.40
C ALA A 52 -2.01 12.59 -0.03
N HIS A 53 -2.87 12.10 0.87
CA HIS A 53 -2.47 11.66 2.21
C HIS A 53 -2.55 10.14 2.41
N LEU A 54 -2.93 9.38 1.37
CA LEU A 54 -3.08 7.93 1.47
C LEU A 54 -1.79 7.22 1.88
N ASP A 55 -0.65 7.62 1.30
CA ASP A 55 0.64 6.98 1.59
C ASP A 55 0.99 7.02 3.08
N ALA A 56 0.59 8.10 3.76
CA ALA A 56 0.82 8.28 5.19
C ALA A 56 0.07 7.25 6.06
N LEU A 57 -0.96 6.58 5.53
CA LEU A 57 -1.66 5.47 6.21
C LEU A 57 -0.82 4.19 6.21
N PHE A 58 0.05 4.01 5.20
CA PHE A 58 0.87 2.82 5.04
C PHE A 58 2.29 2.97 5.62
N TYR A 59 2.67 4.18 6.03
CA TYR A 59 3.96 4.40 6.68
C TYR A 59 4.04 3.80 8.08
N HIS A 60 5.11 3.04 8.31
CA HIS A 60 5.52 2.64 9.65
C HIS A 60 6.12 3.85 10.38
N ARG A 61 5.71 4.08 11.64
CA ARG A 61 6.18 5.18 12.46
C ARG A 61 6.91 4.64 13.68
N GLU A 62 8.09 5.17 13.94
CA GLU A 62 8.91 4.77 15.07
C GLU A 62 9.48 6.00 15.77
N ALA A 63 9.29 6.09 17.09
CA ALA A 63 9.84 7.18 17.89
C ALA A 63 11.32 6.91 18.20
N ARG A 64 12.16 7.93 18.01
CA ARG A 64 13.59 7.90 18.31
C ARG A 64 13.98 9.12 19.11
N ARG A 65 14.82 8.91 20.11
CA ARG A 65 15.41 10.00 20.89
C ARG A 65 16.43 10.75 20.05
N VAL A 66 16.33 12.08 20.04
CA VAL A 66 17.33 12.92 19.39
C VAL A 66 18.55 13.05 20.28
N ARG A 67 19.72 12.74 19.71
CA ARG A 67 21.01 12.88 20.39
C ARG A 67 21.35 14.36 20.61
N LYS A 68 22.31 14.62 21.51
CA LYS A 68 22.74 15.99 21.84
C LYS A 68 23.36 16.74 20.65
N ASP A 69 23.86 15.99 19.67
CA ASP A 69 24.45 16.49 18.42
C ASP A 69 23.41 16.74 17.32
N GLY A 70 22.11 16.60 17.60
CA GLY A 70 21.05 16.85 16.61
C GLY A 70 20.80 15.69 15.64
N THR A 71 21.22 14.46 16.00
CA THR A 71 21.03 13.28 15.14
C THR A 71 20.07 12.24 15.71
N VAL A 72 19.44 11.47 14.83
CA VAL A 72 18.68 10.25 15.16
C VAL A 72 19.29 9.03 14.48
N SER A 73 19.24 7.87 15.14
CA SER A 73 19.74 6.61 14.60
C SER A 73 18.59 5.79 14.03
N TYR A 74 18.71 5.34 12.78
CA TYR A 74 17.75 4.46 12.12
C TYR A 74 18.47 3.47 11.19
N LEU A 75 18.18 2.17 11.33
CA LEU A 75 18.80 1.08 10.56
C LEU A 75 20.35 1.15 10.47
N GLY A 76 21.00 1.53 11.56
CA GLY A 76 22.47 1.64 11.63
C GLY A 76 23.05 2.90 10.99
N GLN A 77 22.21 3.82 10.51
CA GLN A 77 22.61 5.11 9.93
C GLN A 77 22.15 6.28 10.81
N PHE A 78 22.84 7.41 10.71
CA PHE A 78 22.50 8.64 11.41
C PHE A 78 21.90 9.66 10.45
N PHE A 79 20.82 10.29 10.89
CA PHE A 79 20.12 11.33 10.15
C PHE A 79 20.08 12.59 10.99
N GLU A 80 20.41 13.72 10.36
CA GLU A 80 20.31 15.03 11.00
C GLU A 80 18.84 15.45 11.09
N VAL A 81 18.48 16.05 12.23
CA VAL A 81 17.15 16.59 12.47
C VAL A 81 17.27 18.02 12.99
N PRO A 82 16.21 18.85 12.87
CA PRO A 82 16.23 20.20 13.40
C PRO A 82 16.67 20.25 14.87
N TYR A 83 17.63 21.13 15.18
CA TYR A 83 18.23 21.24 16.52
C TYR A 83 17.19 21.51 17.63
N ALA A 84 16.03 22.11 17.29
CA ALA A 84 14.90 22.31 18.20
C ALA A 84 14.31 21.01 18.80
N LEU A 85 14.68 19.85 18.25
CA LEU A 85 14.27 18.53 18.72
C LEU A 85 15.30 17.87 19.66
N VAL A 86 16.48 18.48 19.87
CA VAL A 86 17.52 17.92 20.75
C VAL A 86 17.01 17.72 22.18
N GLY A 87 17.21 16.51 22.71
CA GLY A 87 16.79 16.15 24.07
C GLY A 87 15.31 15.79 24.21
N LYS A 88 14.55 15.77 23.10
CA LYS A 88 13.19 15.23 23.02
C LYS A 88 13.18 13.78 22.54
#